data_AF-A0A7Y3AUN5-F1
#
_entry.id   AF-A0A7Y3AUN5-F1
#
_cell.length_a   1.000
_cell.length_b   1.000
_cell.length_c   1.000
_cell.angle_alpha   90.00
_cell.angle_beta   90.00
_cell.angle_gamma   90.00
#
_symmetry.space_group_name_H-M   'P 1'
#
loop_
_entity.id
_entity.type
_entity.pdbx_description
1 polymer ?
#
loop_
_entity_poly.entity_id
_entity_poly.type
_entity_poly.pdbx_seq_one_letter_code
_entity_poly.pdbx_strand_id
1 'polypeptide(L)'
;MKQHYLVILVLVFGAIGIANGQISGTVTDDQGVPLVGASVVKKGTSVGTTTDFDGKFIIDAILGDRLMVSFIGYEPLEVLVNSTIMNITLVSGLELSEVIITGSRNPNRVATESTVPVDVIDVKELASVGPQVNLNQILNYVAPSFTSNTQTISDGTDHID
;
A
#
# COMPACT_ATOMS: atom_id res chain seq x y z
N MET A 1 14.22 -46.60 37.19
CA MET A 1 13.10 -46.31 36.26
C MET A 1 12.91 -44.82 35.94
N LYS A 2 12.96 -43.89 36.92
CA LYS A 2 12.76 -42.45 36.67
C LYS A 2 13.89 -41.75 35.89
N GLN A 3 15.14 -42.23 35.98
CA GLN A 3 16.28 -41.61 35.28
C GLN A 3 16.30 -41.87 33.76
N HIS A 4 15.77 -43.01 33.29
CA HIS A 4 15.71 -43.29 31.85
C HIS A 4 14.65 -42.43 31.14
N TYR A 5 13.59 -42.02 31.85
CA TYR A 5 12.58 -41.10 31.32
C TYR A 5 13.15 -39.70 31.02
N LEU A 6 14.08 -39.23 31.85
CA LEU A 6 14.74 -37.93 31.66
C LEU A 6 15.66 -37.94 30.43
N VAL A 7 16.38 -39.05 30.21
CA VAL A 7 17.25 -39.23 29.03
C VAL A 7 16.42 -39.27 27.74
N ILE A 8 15.27 -39.95 27.75
CA ILE A 8 14.35 -39.99 26.60
C ILE A 8 13.74 -38.61 26.31
N LEU A 9 13.41 -37.83 27.35
CA LEU A 9 12.86 -36.47 27.20
C LEU A 9 13.87 -35.51 26.55
N VAL A 10 15.14 -35.57 26.96
CA VAL A 10 16.22 -34.73 26.40
C VAL A 10 16.51 -35.06 24.94
N LEU A 11 16.40 -36.34 24.56
CA LEU A 11 16.67 -36.80 23.19
C LEU A 11 15.56 -36.36 22.21
N VAL A 12 14.32 -36.26 22.67
CA VAL A 12 13.19 -35.74 21.87
C VAL A 12 13.26 -34.21 21.69
N PHE A 13 13.73 -33.47 22.70
CA PHE A 13 13.91 -32.01 22.59
C PHE A 13 15.14 -31.59 21.77
N GLY A 14 16.22 -32.38 21.79
CA GLY A 14 17.44 -32.11 21.01
C GLY A 14 17.29 -32.31 19.50
N ALA A 15 16.22 -32.99 19.06
CA ALA A 15 15.98 -33.29 17.64
C ALA A 15 15.23 -32.19 16.87
N ILE A 16 14.84 -31.09 17.52
CA ILE A 16 14.31 -29.91 16.81
C ILE A 16 15.50 -29.14 16.24
N GLY A 17 16.14 -29.72 15.23
CA GLY A 17 17.15 -29.03 14.43
C GLY A 17 16.50 -27.87 13.71
N ILE A 18 16.98 -26.65 13.97
CA ILE A 18 16.66 -25.50 13.13
C ILE A 18 17.32 -25.78 11.78
N ALA A 19 16.52 -26.11 10.77
CA ALA A 19 16.99 -26.26 9.40
C ALA A 19 17.33 -24.86 8.86
N ASN A 20 18.58 -24.42 9.09
CA ASN A 20 19.11 -23.23 8.45
C ASN A 20 19.51 -23.62 7.02
N GLY A 21 18.60 -23.38 6.07
CA GLY A 21 18.93 -23.38 4.65
C GLY A 21 19.58 -22.05 4.29
N GLN A 22 20.69 -22.08 3.58
CA GLN A 22 21.30 -20.88 3.02
C GLN A 22 20.97 -20.84 1.53
N ILE A 23 20.33 -19.74 1.09
CA ILE A 23 20.02 -19.49 -0.31
C ILE A 23 20.92 -18.36 -0.78
N SER A 24 21.49 -18.56 -1.96
CA SER A 24 22.31 -17.58 -2.65
C SER A 24 21.61 -17.14 -3.94
N GLY A 25 21.93 -15.97 -4.43
CA GLY A 25 21.37 -15.52 -5.69
C GLY A 25 21.93 -14.20 -6.16
N THR A 26 21.45 -13.74 -7.30
CA THR A 26 21.80 -12.45 -7.90
C THR A 26 20.53 -11.68 -8.21
N VAL A 27 20.51 -10.37 -7.91
CA VAL A 27 19.44 -9.45 -8.28
C VAL A 27 19.93 -8.55 -9.40
N THR A 28 19.19 -8.50 -10.51
CA THR A 28 19.46 -7.62 -11.65
C THR A 28 18.25 -6.77 -11.99
N ASP A 29 18.46 -5.71 -12.77
CA ASP A 29 17.37 -5.01 -13.45
C ASP A 29 16.94 -5.70 -14.75
N ASP A 30 15.92 -5.14 -15.39
CA ASP A 30 15.36 -5.54 -16.69
C ASP A 30 16.35 -5.39 -17.86
N GLN A 31 17.43 -4.62 -17.67
CA GLN A 31 18.53 -4.47 -18.62
C GLN A 31 19.71 -5.42 -18.34
N GLY A 32 19.60 -6.26 -17.30
CA GLY A 32 20.63 -7.22 -16.89
C GLY A 32 21.77 -6.62 -16.06
N VAL A 33 21.62 -5.38 -15.58
CA VAL A 33 22.59 -4.71 -14.71
C VAL A 33 22.40 -5.22 -13.27
N PRO A 34 23.47 -5.62 -12.57
CA PRO A 34 23.36 -6.03 -11.17
C PRO A 34 22.94 -4.87 -10.27
N LEU A 35 21.99 -5.13 -9.37
CA LEU A 35 21.48 -4.13 -8.43
C LEU A 35 22.22 -4.22 -7.10
N VAL A 36 23.01 -3.19 -6.81
CA VAL A 36 23.80 -3.07 -5.57
C VAL A 36 22.96 -2.44 -4.46
N GLY A 37 22.89 -3.07 -3.29
CA GLY A 37 22.12 -2.59 -2.16
C GLY A 37 20.61 -2.83 -2.24
N ALA A 38 20.16 -3.73 -3.11
CA ALA A 38 18.79 -4.24 -3.11
C ALA A 38 18.51 -4.99 -1.80
N SER A 39 17.33 -4.76 -1.21
CA SER A 39 16.88 -5.40 0.02
C SER A 39 16.21 -6.73 -0.31
N VAL A 40 16.64 -7.81 0.34
CA VAL A 40 16.07 -9.15 0.20
C VAL A 40 15.62 -9.61 1.57
N VAL A 41 14.31 -9.77 1.77
CA VAL A 41 13.73 -10.09 3.08
C VAL A 41 12.84 -11.32 2.98
N LYS A 42 12.98 -12.28 3.91
CA LYS A 42 12.04 -13.38 4.01
C LYS A 42 10.72 -12.89 4.58
N LYS A 43 9.65 -13.06 3.80
CA LYS A 43 8.31 -12.55 4.10
C LYS A 43 7.81 -13.04 5.46
N GLY A 44 7.30 -12.11 6.27
CA GLY A 44 6.77 -12.38 7.60
C GLY A 44 7.83 -12.55 8.70
N THR A 45 9.11 -12.30 8.39
CA THR A 45 10.21 -12.37 9.36
C THR A 45 11.10 -11.14 9.30
N SER A 46 11.95 -10.95 10.31
CA SER A 46 13.01 -9.94 10.31
C SER A 46 14.31 -10.43 9.68
N VAL A 47 14.31 -11.63 9.08
CA VAL A 47 15.49 -12.18 8.41
C VAL A 47 15.57 -11.57 7.02
N GLY A 48 16.61 -10.79 6.79
CA GLY A 48 16.88 -10.14 5.52
C GLY A 48 18.36 -9.88 5.31
N THR A 49 18.71 -9.54 4.09
CA THR A 49 20.07 -9.27 3.64
C THR A 49 20.02 -8.19 2.56
N THR A 50 21.17 -7.63 2.21
CA THR A 50 21.31 -6.69 1.09
C THR A 50 22.27 -7.24 0.05
N THR A 51 22.05 -6.91 -1.22
CA THR A 51 22.97 -7.33 -2.29
C THR A 51 24.30 -6.59 -2.26
N ASP A 52 25.36 -7.26 -2.70
CA ASP A 52 26.73 -6.72 -2.82
C ASP A 52 26.96 -5.96 -4.14
N PHE A 53 28.23 -5.61 -4.42
CA PHE A 53 28.63 -4.87 -5.65
C PHE A 53 28.37 -5.63 -6.96
N ASP A 54 28.29 -6.96 -6.91
CA ASP A 54 27.95 -7.80 -8.07
C ASP A 54 26.45 -8.12 -8.12
N GLY A 55 25.64 -7.52 -7.24
CA GLY A 55 24.21 -7.81 -7.10
C GLY A 55 23.91 -9.14 -6.41
N LYS A 56 24.91 -9.80 -5.80
CA LYS A 56 24.74 -11.10 -5.16
C LYS A 56 24.22 -10.94 -3.74
N PHE A 57 23.42 -11.90 -3.30
CA PHE A 57 22.93 -11.98 -1.92
C PHE A 57 23.05 -13.39 -1.36
N ILE A 58 23.12 -13.46 -0.03
CA ILE A 58 23.06 -14.71 0.74
C ILE A 58 22.10 -14.49 1.91
N ILE A 59 21.09 -15.37 2.03
CA ILE A 59 20.05 -15.27 3.06
C ILE A 59 19.70 -16.65 3.64
N ASP A 60 19.38 -16.67 4.94
CA ASP A 60 18.89 -17.87 5.63
C ASP A 60 17.39 -18.11 5.35
N ALA A 61 17.12 -18.94 4.34
CA ALA A 61 15.80 -19.34 3.87
C ALA A 61 15.78 -20.80 3.41
N ILE A 62 14.61 -21.43 3.43
CA ILE A 62 14.43 -22.80 2.95
C ILE A 62 13.54 -22.83 1.70
N LEU A 63 13.59 -23.95 0.98
CA LEU A 63 12.71 -24.18 -0.17
C LEU A 63 11.24 -24.06 0.27
N GLY A 64 10.46 -23.28 -0.48
CA GLY A 64 9.07 -22.96 -0.17
C GLY A 64 8.85 -21.65 0.59
N ASP A 65 9.90 -21.04 1.14
CA ASP A 65 9.81 -19.68 1.69
C ASP A 65 9.53 -18.66 0.58
N ARG A 66 9.01 -17.49 0.96
CA ARG A 66 8.79 -16.35 0.05
C ARG A 66 9.76 -15.23 0.40
N LEU A 67 10.51 -14.77 -0.58
CA LEU A 67 11.39 -13.61 -0.46
C LEU A 67 10.69 -12.40 -1.07
N MET A 68 10.71 -11.29 -0.35
CA MET A 68 10.37 -9.96 -0.84
C MET A 68 11.66 -9.26 -1.21
N VAL A 69 11.79 -8.88 -2.48
CA VAL A 69 12.94 -8.13 -2.97
C VAL A 69 12.48 -6.73 -3.35
N SER A 70 13.17 -5.72 -2.84
CA SER A 70 12.85 -4.33 -3.13
C SER A 70 14.10 -3.48 -3.30
N PHE A 71 14.00 -2.51 -4.20
CA PHE A 71 15.05 -1.53 -4.43
C PHE A 71 14.41 -0.19 -4.82
N ILE A 72 15.10 0.91 -4.53
CA ILE A 72 14.55 2.25 -4.78
C ILE A 72 14.40 2.46 -6.28
N GLY A 73 13.21 2.86 -6.72
CA GLY A 73 12.89 3.05 -8.15
C GLY A 73 12.51 1.76 -8.89
N TYR A 74 12.31 0.65 -8.17
CA TYR A 74 11.90 -0.64 -8.72
C TYR A 74 10.61 -1.13 -8.07
N GLU A 75 9.82 -1.89 -8.81
CA GLU A 75 8.62 -2.54 -8.27
C GLU A 75 9.04 -3.65 -7.30
N PRO A 76 8.50 -3.69 -6.06
CA PRO A 76 8.81 -4.76 -5.12
C PRO A 76 8.28 -6.10 -5.65
N LEU A 77 9.15 -7.10 -5.68
CA LEU A 77 8.83 -8.42 -6.23
C LEU A 77 8.83 -9.48 -5.12
N GLU A 78 7.79 -10.30 -5.10
CA GLU A 78 7.71 -11.47 -4.25
C GLU A 78 8.04 -12.74 -5.04
N VAL A 79 9.06 -13.48 -4.60
CA VAL A 79 9.55 -14.69 -5.26
C VAL A 79 9.52 -15.88 -4.30
N LEU A 80 9.03 -17.03 -4.78
CA LEU A 80 9.10 -18.29 -4.07
C LEU A 80 10.50 -18.89 -4.20
N VAL A 81 11.10 -19.28 -3.07
CA VAL A 81 12.37 -20.00 -3.04
C VAL A 81 12.18 -21.40 -3.61
N ASN A 82 12.63 -21.61 -4.85
CA ASN A 82 12.53 -22.90 -5.55
C ASN A 82 13.89 -23.64 -5.68
N SER A 83 15.00 -22.92 -5.49
CA SER A 83 16.37 -23.42 -5.71
C SER A 83 17.35 -22.75 -4.75
N THR A 84 18.49 -23.40 -4.49
CA THR A 84 19.59 -22.85 -3.66
C THR A 84 20.30 -21.66 -4.31
N ILE A 85 20.26 -21.58 -5.64
CA ILE A 85 20.79 -20.47 -6.44
C ILE A 85 19.62 -19.86 -7.21
N MET A 86 19.35 -18.58 -7.01
CA MET A 86 18.25 -17.88 -7.68
C MET A 86 18.74 -16.63 -8.42
N ASN A 87 18.18 -16.39 -9.60
CA ASN A 87 18.33 -15.13 -10.31
C ASN A 87 17.00 -14.39 -10.25
N ILE A 88 17.02 -13.18 -9.72
CA ILE A 88 15.83 -12.35 -9.51
C ILE A 88 16.01 -11.09 -10.34
N THR A 89 15.02 -10.79 -11.17
CA THR A 89 15.02 -9.58 -11.99
C THR A 89 13.94 -8.64 -11.47
N LEU A 90 14.34 -7.43 -11.09
CA LEU A 90 13.41 -6.37 -10.74
C LEU A 90 13.09 -5.52 -11.97
N VAL A 91 11.83 -5.13 -12.09
CA VAL A 91 11.39 -4.22 -13.14
C VAL A 91 11.43 -2.79 -12.59
N SER A 92 11.97 -1.86 -13.38
CA SER A 92 11.94 -0.44 -13.02
C SER A 92 10.51 0.00 -12.75
N GLY A 93 10.25 0.45 -11.54
CA GLY A 93 8.92 0.79 -11.04
C GLY A 93 8.79 2.30 -10.95
N LEU A 94 7.94 2.86 -11.78
CA LEU A 94 7.66 4.30 -11.85
C LEU A 94 6.45 4.69 -10.99
N GLU A 95 6.24 4.12 -9.80
CA GLU A 95 5.13 4.57 -8.94
C GLU A 95 5.57 4.82 -7.50
N LEU A 96 6.15 6.01 -7.29
CA LEU A 96 5.95 6.74 -6.05
C LEU A 96 4.48 7.16 -6.05
N SER A 97 3.61 6.48 -5.29
CA SER A 97 2.25 6.98 -5.05
C SER A 97 2.35 8.39 -4.47
N GLU A 98 1.87 9.38 -5.24
CA GLU A 98 1.83 10.76 -4.78
C GLU A 98 0.91 10.86 -3.57
N VAL A 99 1.47 11.23 -2.41
CA VAL A 99 0.67 11.49 -1.22
C VAL A 99 0.06 12.89 -1.36
N ILE A 100 -1.11 12.97 -1.97
CA ILE A 100 -1.88 14.22 -2.04
C ILE A 100 -2.52 14.46 -0.67
N ILE A 101 -1.93 15.35 0.12
CA ILE A 101 -2.53 15.82 1.38
C ILE A 101 -3.59 16.86 1.04
N THR A 102 -4.84 16.42 0.84
CA THR A 102 -5.98 17.34 0.90
C THR A 102 -6.17 17.76 2.36
N GLY A 103 -6.33 19.06 2.64
CA GLY A 103 -6.73 19.55 3.98
C GLY A 103 -8.12 19.03 4.39
N SER A 104 -8.88 19.76 5.22
CA SER A 104 -10.24 19.36 5.70
C SER A 104 -11.30 19.09 4.61
N ARG A 105 -10.94 19.13 3.32
CA ARG A 105 -11.84 18.89 2.19
C ARG A 105 -11.86 17.40 1.85
N ASN A 106 -13.04 16.87 1.61
CA ASN A 106 -13.23 15.49 1.15
C ASN A 106 -12.50 15.29 -0.21
N PRO A 107 -11.60 14.30 -0.35
CA PRO A 107 -10.85 14.06 -1.58
C PRO A 107 -11.73 13.84 -2.82
N ASN A 108 -12.97 13.35 -2.64
CA ASN A 108 -13.92 13.17 -3.76
C ASN A 108 -14.45 14.50 -4.35
N ARG A 109 -14.16 15.65 -3.73
CA ARG A 109 -14.65 16.95 -4.17
C ARG A 109 -13.63 17.77 -4.95
N VAL A 110 -12.36 17.39 -4.99
CA VAL A 110 -11.31 18.23 -5.57
C VAL A 110 -10.82 17.61 -6.87
N ALA A 111 -10.90 18.34 -7.97
CA ALA A 111 -10.21 17.95 -9.20
C ALA A 111 -8.72 18.32 -9.06
N THR A 112 -7.91 17.36 -8.60
CA THR A 112 -6.46 17.53 -8.38
C THR A 112 -5.70 17.81 -9.67
N GLU A 113 -6.24 17.40 -10.82
CA GLU A 113 -5.65 17.57 -12.16
C GLU A 113 -5.91 18.95 -12.79
N SER A 114 -6.63 19.84 -12.11
CA SER A 114 -6.99 21.15 -12.65
C SER A 114 -6.10 22.25 -12.10
N THR A 115 -5.54 23.07 -12.98
CA THR A 115 -4.76 24.29 -12.64
C THR A 115 -5.59 25.31 -11.86
N VAL A 116 -6.92 25.22 -11.94
CA VAL A 116 -7.87 26.05 -11.18
C VAL A 116 -8.64 25.20 -10.17
N PRO A 117 -9.02 25.75 -9.01
CA PRO A 117 -9.80 25.00 -8.02
C PRO A 117 -11.19 24.69 -8.59
N VAL A 118 -11.50 23.40 -8.76
CA VAL A 118 -12.81 22.89 -9.17
C VAL A 118 -13.37 22.00 -8.07
N ASP A 119 -14.56 22.34 -7.58
CA ASP A 119 -15.33 21.53 -6.64
C ASP A 119 -16.33 20.65 -7.41
N VAL A 120 -16.18 19.32 -7.32
CA VAL A 120 -17.10 18.35 -7.91
C VAL A 120 -18.14 17.94 -6.87
N ILE A 121 -19.42 18.00 -7.24
CA ILE A 121 -20.55 17.63 -6.38
C ILE A 121 -21.34 16.51 -7.06
N ASP A 122 -21.39 15.33 -6.44
CA ASP A 122 -22.14 14.19 -6.97
C ASP A 122 -23.64 14.30 -6.62
N VAL A 123 -24.47 14.44 -7.65
CA VAL A 123 -25.93 14.55 -7.51
C VAL A 123 -26.57 13.28 -6.95
N LYS A 124 -25.92 12.11 -7.12
CA LYS A 124 -26.39 10.84 -6.54
C LYS A 124 -26.24 10.82 -5.02
N GLU A 125 -25.19 11.44 -4.50
CA GLU A 125 -24.99 11.62 -3.06
C GLU A 125 -26.07 12.57 -2.51
N LEU A 126 -26.36 13.68 -3.22
CA LEU A 126 -27.42 14.63 -2.84
C LEU A 126 -28.80 13.98 -2.72
N ALA A 127 -29.13 13.03 -3.59
CA ALA A 127 -30.41 12.32 -3.55
C ALA A 127 -30.58 11.43 -2.30
N SER A 128 -29.50 11.12 -1.58
CA SER A 128 -29.52 10.35 -0.34
C SER A 128 -29.61 11.22 0.92
N VAL A 129 -29.30 12.52 0.82
CA VAL A 129 -29.31 13.48 1.94
C VAL A 129 -30.69 14.14 2.09
N GLY A 130 -31.73 13.32 2.28
CA GLY A 130 -33.06 13.76 2.68
C GLY A 130 -33.85 14.62 1.67
N PRO A 131 -35.12 14.94 1.97
CA PRO A 131 -36.02 15.68 1.08
C PRO A 131 -35.74 17.19 1.17
N GLN A 132 -34.63 17.65 0.61
CA GLN A 132 -34.40 19.07 0.39
C GLN A 132 -35.17 19.50 -0.87
N VAL A 133 -36.13 20.42 -0.72
CA VAL A 133 -37.01 20.85 -1.83
C VAL A 133 -36.43 21.99 -2.66
N ASN A 134 -35.28 22.56 -2.25
CA ASN A 134 -34.66 23.71 -2.90
C ASN A 134 -33.17 23.48 -3.18
N LEU A 135 -32.79 23.61 -4.45
CA LEU A 135 -31.41 23.45 -4.91
C LEU A 135 -30.41 24.35 -4.17
N ASN A 136 -30.79 25.58 -3.81
CA ASN A 136 -29.89 26.48 -3.08
C ASN A 136 -29.59 25.99 -1.66
N GLN A 137 -30.56 25.36 -0.99
CA GLN A 137 -30.35 24.78 0.34
C GLN A 137 -29.42 23.56 0.27
N ILE A 138 -29.57 22.74 -0.77
CA ILE A 138 -28.70 21.60 -1.05
C ILE A 138 -27.26 22.07 -1.29
N LEU A 139 -27.08 23.10 -2.13
CA LEU A 139 -25.76 23.63 -2.46
C LEU A 139 -25.10 24.32 -1.26
N ASN A 140 -25.85 25.07 -0.44
CA ASN A 140 -25.33 25.64 0.81
C ASN A 140 -24.95 24.56 1.83
N TYR A 141 -25.68 23.44 1.88
CA TYR A 141 -25.37 22.33 2.78
C TYR A 141 -24.08 21.61 2.38
N VAL A 142 -23.91 21.30 1.09
CA VAL A 142 -22.73 20.58 0.60
C VAL A 142 -21.51 21.49 0.44
N ALA A 143 -21.72 22.77 0.14
CA ALA A 143 -20.67 23.78 0.05
C ALA A 143 -21.05 25.00 0.90
N PRO A 144 -20.70 25.05 2.20
CA PRO A 144 -21.03 26.17 3.08
C PRO A 144 -20.43 27.52 2.64
N SER A 145 -19.40 27.50 1.80
CA SER A 145 -18.81 28.69 1.18
C SER A 145 -19.60 29.22 -0.02
N PHE A 146 -20.55 28.44 -0.54
CA PHE A 146 -21.48 28.90 -1.55
C PHE A 146 -22.54 29.77 -0.87
N THR A 147 -22.71 31.00 -1.36
CA THR A 147 -23.77 31.90 -0.92
C THR A 147 -24.58 32.33 -2.13
N SER A 148 -25.88 32.10 -2.08
CA SER A 148 -26.83 32.44 -3.14
C SER A 148 -28.01 33.15 -2.50
N ASN A 149 -28.23 34.40 -2.90
CA ASN A 149 -29.43 35.14 -2.51
C ASN A 149 -30.53 34.84 -3.53
N THR A 150 -31.59 34.15 -3.10
CA THR A 150 -32.80 34.03 -3.91
C THR A 150 -33.53 35.37 -3.87
N GLN A 151 -33.67 36.04 -5.01
CA GLN A 151 -34.62 37.15 -5.11
C GLN A 151 -36.02 36.56 -5.08
N THR A 152 -36.69 36.64 -3.93
CA THR A 152 -38.13 36.40 -3.89
C THR A 152 -38.76 37.56 -4.64
N ILE A 153 -39.33 37.29 -5.81
CA ILE A 153 -40.22 38.26 -6.45
C ILE A 153 -41.38 38.40 -5.46
N SER A 154 -41.37 39.51 -4.72
CA SER A 154 -42.44 39.93 -3.83
C SER A 154 -43.60 40.34 -4.72
N ASP A 155 -44.32 39.35 -5.26
CA ASP A 155 -45.68 39.58 -5.69
C ASP A 155 -46.51 39.66 -4.39
N GLY A 156 -47.11 40.82 -4.14
CA GLY A 156 -47.60 41.27 -2.84
C GLY A 156 -48.81 40.51 -2.27
N THR A 157 -48.93 39.22 -2.54
CA THR A 157 -49.99 38.33 -2.08
C THR A 157 -49.63 37.51 -0.83
N ASP A 158 -48.38 37.57 -0.35
CA ASP A 158 -47.91 36.81 0.83
C ASP A 158 -48.29 37.44 2.19
N HIS A 159 -49.28 38.34 2.21
CA HIS A 159 -49.74 39.06 3.40
C HIS A 159 -51.27 39.07 3.62
N ILE A 160 -52.03 38.22 2.93
CA ILE A 160 -53.45 38.01 3.26
C ILE A 160 -53.62 36.55 3.72
N ASP A 161 -53.80 36.41 5.04
CA ASP A 161 -54.12 35.25 5.91
C ASP A 161 -54.20 33.85 5.26
#